data_AF-A0A946GIL1-F1
#
_entry.id   AF-A0A946GIL1-F1
#
_cell.length_a   1.000
_cell.length_b   1.000
_cell.length_c   1.000
_cell.angle_alpha   90.00
_cell.angle_beta   90.00
_cell.angle_gamma   90.00
#
_symmetry.space_group_name_H-M   'P 1'
#
loop_
_entity.id
_entity.type
_entity.pdbx_description
1 polymer ?
#
loop_
_entity_poly.entity_id
_entity_poly.type
_entity_poly.pdbx_seq_one_letter_code
_entity_poly.pdbx_strand_id
1 'polypeptide(L)'
;MNKKVAQPELPSNRVFGYFFASIFGALGAYLGFKGLLTASTVLVLLAFVLAITAFFKSYLLLPLNRSWMKFGALLSTIVSPIIMGFIYFFLFTPMGIVMRLFRRDELRLKIKARQTHWKSKSNRIGDSDAFKNQF
;
A
#
# COMPACT_ATOMS: atom_id res chain seq x y z
N MET A 1 -9.65 -27.07 -12.50
CA MET A 1 -9.82 -25.63 -12.78
C MET A 1 -8.47 -24.93 -12.59
N ASN A 2 -7.73 -24.74 -13.68
CA ASN A 2 -6.36 -24.24 -13.65
C ASN A 2 -6.38 -22.72 -13.42
N LYS A 3 -6.25 -22.26 -12.17
CA LYS A 3 -6.08 -20.83 -11.87
C LYS A 3 -4.73 -20.42 -12.45
N LYS A 4 -4.73 -19.86 -13.67
CA LYS A 4 -3.61 -19.07 -14.16
C LYS A 4 -3.48 -17.90 -13.19
N VAL A 5 -2.57 -18.03 -12.22
CA VAL A 5 -2.15 -16.91 -11.37
C VAL A 5 -1.68 -15.85 -12.34
N ALA A 6 -2.39 -14.72 -12.38
CA ALA A 6 -2.01 -13.58 -13.21
C ALA A 6 -0.57 -13.23 -12.86
N GLN A 7 0.35 -13.47 -13.80
CA GLN A 7 1.74 -13.07 -13.64
C GLN A 7 1.70 -11.55 -13.49
N PRO A 8 2.30 -10.97 -12.45
CA PRO A 8 2.32 -9.53 -12.29
C PRO A 8 2.97 -8.93 -13.54
N GLU A 9 2.23 -8.08 -14.26
CA GLU A 9 2.73 -7.42 -15.45
C GLU A 9 3.92 -6.56 -15.03
N LEU A 10 5.12 -6.96 -15.45
CA LEU A 10 6.32 -6.20 -15.15
C LEU A 10 6.20 -4.84 -15.85
N PRO A 11 6.49 -3.73 -15.15
CA PRO A 11 6.47 -2.41 -15.78
C PRO A 11 7.46 -2.40 -16.94
N SER A 12 7.13 -1.64 -17.99
CA SER A 12 8.01 -1.50 -19.15
C SER A 12 9.43 -1.11 -18.72
N ASN A 13 10.42 -1.89 -19.15
CA ASN A 13 11.83 -1.67 -18.81
C ASN A 13 12.33 -0.25 -19.12
N ARG A 14 11.71 0.44 -20.10
CA ARG A 14 12.01 1.84 -20.43
C ARG A 14 11.58 2.78 -19.32
N VAL A 15 10.37 2.59 -18.80
CA VAL A 15 9.83 3.40 -17.69
C VAL A 15 10.67 3.20 -16.44
N PHE A 16 11.07 1.96 -16.15
CA PHE A 16 11.99 1.64 -15.07
C PHE A 16 13.32 2.40 -15.22
N GLY A 17 13.93 2.36 -16.41
CA GLY A 17 15.18 3.06 -16.69
C GLY A 17 15.09 4.57 -16.50
N TYR A 18 14.03 5.20 -17.03
CA TYR A 18 13.80 6.65 -16.85
C TYR A 18 13.52 7.04 -15.39
N PHE A 19 12.81 6.21 -14.64
CA PHE A 19 12.57 6.43 -13.22
C PHE A 19 13.88 6.50 -12.42
N PHE A 20 14.77 5.52 -12.63
CA PHE A 20 16.09 5.52 -11.97
C PHE A 20 17.00 6.65 -12.47
N ALA A 21 17.00 6.95 -13.77
CA ALA A 21 17.74 8.09 -14.29
C ALA A 21 17.27 9.42 -13.68
N SER A 22 15.96 9.59 -13.48
CA SER A 22 15.40 10.78 -12.82
C SER A 22 15.83 10.87 -11.36
N ILE A 23 15.77 9.77 -10.61
CA ILE A 23 16.21 9.74 -9.19
C ILE A 23 17.69 10.09 -9.07
N PHE A 24 18.56 9.43 -9.85
CA PHE A 24 19.99 9.70 -9.80
C PHE A 24 20.34 11.10 -10.30
N GLY A 25 19.62 11.62 -11.30
CA GLY A 25 19.76 12.98 -11.78
C GLY A 25 19.38 14.02 -10.73
N ALA A 26 18.22 13.85 -10.08
CA ALA A 26 17.77 14.74 -9.00
C ALA A 26 18.69 14.68 -7.78
N LEU A 27 19.14 13.49 -7.40
CA LEU A 27 20.09 13.29 -6.32
C LEU A 27 21.46 13.89 -6.66
N GLY A 28 21.96 13.68 -7.88
CA GLY A 28 23.19 14.29 -8.38
C GLY A 28 23.12 15.82 -8.34
N ALA A 29 22.04 16.41 -8.85
CA ALA A 29 21.81 17.85 -8.78
C ALA A 29 21.80 18.36 -7.32
N TYR A 30 21.10 17.67 -6.42
CA TYR A 30 21.06 18.03 -5.00
C TYR A 30 22.45 17.98 -4.32
N LEU A 31 23.25 16.95 -4.60
CA LEU A 31 24.62 16.85 -4.08
C LEU A 31 25.54 17.92 -4.70
N GLY A 32 25.30 18.30 -5.96
CA GLY A 32 25.98 19.41 -6.62
C GLY A 32 25.76 20.73 -5.89
N PHE A 33 24.52 21.02 -5.47
CA PHE A 33 24.22 22.20 -4.64
C PHE A 33 24.88 22.16 -3.26
N LYS A 34 25.16 20.97 -2.71
CA LYS A 34 25.90 20.82 -1.45
C LYS A 34 27.43 20.90 -1.58
N GLY A 35 27.96 21.08 -2.79
CA GLY A 35 29.40 21.21 -3.04
C GLY A 35 30.18 19.90 -3.09
N LEU A 36 29.52 18.74 -3.04
CA LEU A 36 30.17 17.44 -3.29
C LEU A 36 30.28 17.19 -4.80
N LEU A 37 31.24 17.86 -5.43
CA LEU A 37 31.44 17.82 -6.88
C LEU A 37 31.73 16.40 -7.40
N THR A 38 32.57 15.63 -6.72
CA THR A 38 32.94 14.26 -7.16
C THR A 38 31.74 13.32 -7.15
N ALA A 39 30.95 13.33 -6.07
CA ALA A 39 29.76 12.48 -5.95
C ALA A 39 28.65 12.90 -6.91
N SER A 40 28.45 14.21 -7.10
CA SER A 40 27.51 14.77 -8.07
C SER A 40 27.81 14.31 -9.50
N THR A 41 29.07 14.46 -9.95
CA THR A 41 29.46 14.11 -11.33
C THR A 41 29.29 12.62 -11.61
N VAL A 42 29.66 11.75 -10.66
CA VAL A 42 29.47 10.30 -10.80
C VAL A 42 27.98 9.94 -10.91
N LEU A 43 27.12 10.54 -10.07
CA LEU A 43 25.68 10.27 -10.08
C LEU A 43 24.99 10.79 -11.36
N VAL A 44 25.37 11.98 -11.83
CA VAL A 44 24.83 12.55 -13.07
C VAL A 44 25.28 11.73 -14.28
N LEU A 45 26.55 11.30 -14.32
CA LEU A 45 27.05 10.43 -15.38
C LEU A 45 26.31 9.08 -15.39
N LEU A 46 26.10 8.49 -14.22
CA LEU A 46 25.33 7.25 -14.07
C LEU A 46 23.88 7.42 -14.54
N ALA A 47 23.22 8.52 -14.20
CA ALA A 47 21.88 8.85 -14.68
C ALA A 47 21.82 8.93 -16.21
N PHE A 48 22.82 9.56 -16.83
CA PHE A 48 22.91 9.69 -18.28
C PHE A 48 23.11 8.33 -18.97
N VAL A 49 24.01 7.49 -18.45
CA VAL A 49 24.24 6.13 -18.95
C VAL A 49 22.98 5.29 -18.85
N LEU A 50 22.25 5.38 -17.73
CA LEU A 50 20.98 4.67 -17.55
C LEU A 50 19.90 5.14 -18.52
N ALA A 51 19.79 6.46 -18.76
CA ALA A 51 18.85 7.02 -19.72
C ALA A 51 19.13 6.56 -21.16
N ILE A 52 20.40 6.59 -21.58
CA ILE A 52 20.83 6.11 -22.91
C ILE A 52 20.57 4.61 -23.05
N THR A 53 20.90 3.83 -22.02
CA THR A 53 20.67 2.38 -22.01
C THR A 53 19.17 2.05 -22.07
N ALA A 54 18.32 2.83 -21.40
CA ALA A 54 16.88 2.70 -21.45
C ALA A 54 16.32 2.97 -22.86
N PHE A 55 16.90 3.93 -23.59
CA PHE A 55 16.49 4.28 -24.95
C PHE A 55 16.93 3.24 -25.99
N PHE A 56 18.21 2.83 -25.99
CA PHE A 56 18.78 1.97 -27.04
C PHE A 56 18.66 0.46 -26.76
N LYS A 57 18.90 0.01 -25.51
CA LYS A 57 18.99 -1.41 -25.16
C LYS A 57 18.25 -1.73 -23.87
N SER A 58 16.93 -1.63 -23.94
CA SER A 58 16.00 -1.92 -22.85
C SER A 58 16.02 -3.38 -22.36
N TYR A 59 16.66 -4.32 -23.06
CA TYR A 59 16.77 -5.73 -22.64
C TYR A 59 17.77 -5.93 -21.50
N LEU A 60 18.84 -5.12 -21.41
CA LEU A 60 19.83 -5.21 -20.33
C LEU A 60 19.25 -4.83 -18.96
N LEU A 61 18.20 -4.01 -18.95
CA LEU A 61 17.49 -3.57 -17.76
C LEU A 61 16.45 -4.60 -17.25
N LEU A 62 16.17 -5.66 -18.02
CA LEU A 62 15.19 -6.69 -17.67
C LEU A 62 15.52 -7.45 -16.37
N PRO A 63 16.75 -7.98 -16.15
CA PRO A 63 17.09 -8.64 -14.89
C PRO A 63 17.05 -7.68 -13.69
N LEU A 64 17.46 -6.43 -13.90
CA LEU A 64 17.44 -5.40 -12.86
C LEU A 64 16.01 -5.03 -12.46
N ASN A 65 15.13 -4.79 -13.45
CA ASN A 65 13.71 -4.52 -13.22
C ASN A 65 13.05 -5.67 -12.46
N ARG A 66 13.29 -6.92 -12.89
CA ARG A 66 12.73 -8.10 -12.22
C ARG A 66 13.19 -8.22 -10.76
N SER A 67 14.48 -7.99 -10.49
CA SER A 67 15.01 -8.01 -9.12
C SER A 67 14.44 -6.88 -8.27
N TRP A 68 14.32 -5.67 -8.82
CA TRP A 68 13.70 -4.54 -8.13
C TRP A 68 12.24 -4.79 -7.80
N MET A 69 11.47 -5.36 -8.74
CA MET A 69 10.07 -5.71 -8.51
C MET A 69 9.91 -6.77 -7.41
N LYS A 70 10.78 -7.78 -7.38
CA LYS A 70 10.81 -8.75 -6.28
C LYS A 70 11.16 -8.11 -4.94
N PHE A 71 12.13 -7.19 -4.95
CA PHE A 71 12.50 -6.43 -3.76
C PHE A 71 11.34 -5.58 -3.25
N GLY A 72 10.65 -4.85 -4.15
CA GLY A 72 9.46 -4.07 -3.82
C GLY A 72 8.34 -4.94 -3.25
N ALA A 73 8.11 -6.14 -3.81
CA ALA A 73 7.13 -7.09 -3.28
C ALA A 73 7.50 -7.57 -1.87
N LEU A 74 8.77 -7.90 -1.64
CA LEU A 74 9.25 -8.32 -0.31
C LEU A 74 9.14 -7.18 0.71
N LEU A 75 9.49 -5.96 0.30
CA LEU A 75 9.32 -4.76 1.12
C LEU A 75 7.84 -4.52 1.45
N SER A 76 6.95 -4.66 0.47
CA SER A 76 5.51 -4.48 0.68
C SER A 76 4.91 -5.51 1.65
N THR A 77 5.46 -6.72 1.68
CA THR A 77 5.07 -7.78 2.62
C THR A 77 5.39 -7.39 4.07
N ILE A 78 6.45 -6.61 4.29
CA ILE A 78 6.85 -6.13 5.61
C ILE A 78 6.13 -4.82 5.96
N VAL A 79 6.07 -3.89 4.99
CA VAL A 79 5.47 -2.56 5.18
C VAL A 79 3.96 -2.64 5.40
N SER A 80 3.24 -3.55 4.72
CA SER A 80 1.79 -3.65 4.86
C SER A 80 1.35 -4.00 6.29
N PRO A 81 1.89 -5.04 6.96
CA PRO A 81 1.62 -5.29 8.38
C PRO A 81 2.02 -4.14 9.30
N ILE A 82 3.14 -3.46 9.03
CA ILE A 82 3.58 -2.31 9.84
C ILE A 82 2.57 -1.17 9.76
N ILE A 83 2.15 -0.78 8.55
CA ILE A 83 1.14 0.26 8.35
C ILE A 83 -0.19 -0.15 9.00
N MET A 84 -0.63 -1.39 8.79
CA MET A 84 -1.86 -1.90 9.42
C MET A 84 -1.79 -1.89 10.95
N GLY A 85 -0.65 -2.28 11.52
CA GLY A 85 -0.39 -2.20 12.95
C GLY A 85 -0.43 -0.76 13.46
N PHE A 86 0.16 0.18 12.70
CA PHE A 86 0.15 1.59 13.03
C PHE A 86 -1.28 2.17 13.02
N ILE A 87 -2.06 1.89 11.97
CA ILE A 87 -3.47 2.31 11.88
C ILE A 87 -4.27 1.71 13.05
N TYR A 88 -4.06 0.43 13.37
CA TYR A 88 -4.74 -0.20 14.48
C TYR A 88 -4.40 0.43 15.83
N PHE A 89 -3.12 0.72 16.07
CA PHE A 89 -2.67 1.28 17.34
C PHE A 89 -3.06 2.76 17.50
N PHE A 90 -2.95 3.57 16.45
CA PHE A 90 -3.18 5.02 16.54
C PHE A 90 -4.60 5.46 16.20
N LEU A 91 -5.35 4.66 15.44
CA LEU A 91 -6.71 5.00 15.03
C LEU A 91 -7.73 4.16 15.79
N PHE A 92 -7.68 2.84 15.63
CA PHE A 92 -8.72 1.96 16.19
C PHE A 92 -8.63 1.81 17.71
N THR A 93 -7.42 1.69 18.26
CA THR A 93 -7.21 1.52 19.71
C THR A 93 -7.71 2.72 20.52
N PRO A 94 -7.33 3.99 20.23
CA PRO A 94 -7.86 5.13 20.98
C PRO A 94 -9.36 5.31 20.74
N MET A 95 -9.87 5.05 19.53
CA MET A 95 -11.31 5.08 19.28
C MET A 95 -12.06 4.09 20.19
N GLY A 96 -11.53 2.87 20.34
CA GLY A 96 -12.07 1.87 21.26
C GLY A 96 -11.99 2.27 22.73
N ILE A 97 -10.88 2.91 23.15
CA ILE A 97 -10.74 3.47 24.51
C ILE A 97 -11.79 4.56 24.76
N VAL A 98 -11.97 5.47 23.81
CA VAL A 98 -12.97 6.55 23.88
C VAL A 98 -14.38 5.96 24.00
N MET A 99 -14.75 4.98 23.17
CA MET A 99 -16.06 4.30 23.26
C MET A 99 -16.27 3.64 24.63
N ARG A 100 -15.24 3.00 25.19
CA ARG A 100 -15.28 2.41 26.54
C ARG A 100 -15.48 3.47 27.62
N LEU A 101 -14.81 4.61 27.51
CA LEU A 101 -14.95 5.73 28.46
C LEU A 101 -16.39 6.27 28.45
N PHE A 102 -17.00 6.43 27.27
CA PHE A 102 -18.40 6.82 27.11
C PHE A 102 -19.41 5.69 27.40
N ARG A 103 -18.94 4.52 27.88
CA ARG A 103 -19.74 3.29 28.12
C ARG A 103 -20.63 2.88 26.93
N ARG A 104 -20.27 3.30 25.72
CA ARG A 104 -20.98 2.92 24.49
C ARG A 104 -20.46 1.56 24.04
N ASP A 105 -21.30 0.55 24.22
CA ASP A 105 -21.04 -0.83 23.78
C ASP A 105 -21.89 -1.15 22.55
N GLU A 106 -21.59 -0.52 21.42
CA GLU A 106 -22.32 -0.76 20.16
C GLU A 106 -22.08 -2.17 19.62
N LEU A 107 -20.85 -2.67 19.80
CA LEU A 107 -20.47 -4.02 19.43
C LEU A 107 -21.00 -5.10 20.40
N ARG A 108 -21.62 -4.70 21.53
CA ARG A 108 -22.16 -5.60 22.57
C ARG A 108 -21.16 -6.66 23.01
N LEU A 109 -19.90 -6.25 23.16
CA LEU A 109 -18.78 -7.15 23.46
C LEU A 109 -18.86 -7.74 24.86
N LYS A 110 -19.66 -7.15 25.76
CA LYS A 110 -19.94 -7.74 27.07
C LYS A 110 -20.82 -8.98 26.93
N ILE A 111 -20.21 -10.15 27.12
CA ILE A 111 -20.91 -11.44 27.20
C ILE A 111 -21.85 -11.37 28.42
N LYS A 112 -23.15 -11.31 28.15
CA LYS A 112 -24.20 -11.45 29.17
C LYS A 112 -24.64 -12.90 29.19
N ALA A 113 -24.78 -13.49 30.38
CA ALA A 113 -25.42 -14.79 30.54
C ALA A 113 -26.88 -14.68 30.03
N ARG A 114 -27.12 -15.16 28.82
CA ARG A 114 -28.42 -15.20 28.15
C ARG A 114 -28.51 -16.53 27.42
N GLN A 115 -29.71 -17.12 27.42
CA GLN A 115 -29.96 -18.37 26.71
C GLN A 115 -29.86 -18.19 25.18
N THR A 116 -30.11 -16.98 24.66
CA THR A 116 -30.01 -16.68 23.22
C THR A 116 -29.49 -15.26 22.95
N HIS A 117 -28.73 -15.10 21.86
CA HIS A 117 -28.27 -13.81 21.33
C HIS A 117 -29.27 -13.16 20.35
N TRP A 118 -30.35 -13.86 20.01
CA TRP A 118 -31.39 -13.41 19.10
C TRP A 118 -31.99 -12.08 19.59
N LYS A 119 -31.94 -11.05 18.72
CA LYS A 119 -32.67 -9.81 18.96
C LYS A 119 -34.10 -10.00 18.46
N SER A 120 -35.07 -9.83 19.35
CA SER A 120 -36.46 -9.67 18.95
C SER A 120 -36.55 -8.44 18.03
N LYS A 121 -37.01 -8.65 16.79
CA LYS A 121 -37.39 -7.55 15.90
C LYS A 121 -38.68 -6.98 16.48
N SER A 122 -38.69 -5.69 16.85
CA SER A 122 -39.94 -5.01 17.20
C SER A 122 -40.76 -4.88 15.92
N ASN A 123 -41.54 -5.91 15.61
CA ASN A 123 -42.52 -5.81 14.54
C ASN A 123 -43.59 -4.85 15.05
N ARG A 124 -43.53 -3.58 14.65
CA ARG A 124 -44.69 -2.72 14.74
C ARG A 124 -45.70 -3.33 13.78
N ILE A 125 -46.69 -4.02 14.33
CA ILE A 125 -47.76 -4.68 13.58
C ILE A 125 -48.42 -3.59 12.73
N GLY A 126 -48.18 -3.60 11.41
CA GLY A 126 -48.68 -2.59 10.46
C GLY A 126 -47.63 -1.91 9.56
N ASP A 127 -46.34 -2.25 9.66
CA ASP A 127 -45.28 -1.60 8.87
C ASP A 127 -45.25 -2.10 7.42
N SER A 128 -46.22 -1.64 6.61
CA SER A 128 -46.34 -1.93 5.17
C SER A 128 -45.15 -1.45 4.33
N ASP A 129 -44.30 -0.59 4.91
CA ASP A 129 -43.08 -0.08 4.28
C ASP A 129 -41.85 -0.99 4.49
N ALA A 130 -41.95 -2.04 5.32
CA ALA A 130 -40.83 -2.92 5.64
C ALA A 130 -40.24 -3.67 4.42
N PHE A 131 -41.02 -3.82 3.34
CA PHE A 131 -40.62 -4.52 2.13
C PHE A 131 -40.16 -3.59 0.99
N LYS A 132 -40.24 -2.26 1.15
CA LYS A 132 -39.94 -1.31 0.05
C LYS A 132 -38.45 -1.24 -0.33
N ASN A 133 -37.54 -1.57 0.59
CA ASN A 133 -36.09 -1.45 0.39
C ASN A 133 -35.35 -2.79 0.52
N GLN A 134 -35.97 -3.89 0.11
CA GLN A 134 -35.36 -5.23 0.21
C GLN A 134 -34.42 -5.56 -0.97
N PHE A 135 -34.43 -4.75 -2.03
CA PHE A 135 -33.59 -4.92 -3.22
C PHE A 135 -32.79 -3.65 -3.52
#